data_AF-A0A9D6ZUP8-F1
#
_entry.id   AF-A0A9D6ZUP8-F1
#
_cell.length_a   1.000
_cell.length_b   1.000
_cell.length_c   1.000
_cell.angle_alpha   90.00
_cell.angle_beta   90.00
_cell.angle_gamma   90.00
#
_symmetry.space_group_name_H-M   'P 1'
#
loop_
_entity.id
_entity.type
_entity.pdbx_description
1 polymer ?
#
loop_
_entity_poly.entity_id
_entity_poly.type
_entity_poly.pdbx_seq_one_letter_code
_entity_poly.pdbx_strand_id
1 'polypeptide(L)'
;MRDKLRQLGLGMLQESVWITPHDVSVDLREFLESRELGEAAFVLEVSSILAGDQEALVRKIWNLDILEDAYREIIEDAKKLKDLYMASSGRNLQYTTGKKTELTEEGRKILQRYGEVLLSDPCLPKELLPAEWPAGEVRRAVRDIQKIMVK
;
A
#
# COMPACT_ATOMS: atom_id res chain seq x y z
N MET A 1 18.94 -8.95 -4.55
CA MET A 1 18.05 -9.19 -5.71
C MET A 1 16.60 -9.43 -5.28
N ARG A 2 16.31 -10.39 -4.38
CA ARG A 2 14.94 -10.69 -3.91
C ARG A 2 14.17 -9.47 -3.37
N ASP A 3 14.80 -8.64 -2.54
CA ASP A 3 14.15 -7.43 -2.01
C ASP A 3 13.86 -6.39 -3.09
N LYS A 4 14.68 -6.34 -4.15
CA LYS A 4 14.45 -5.44 -5.28
C LYS A 4 13.25 -5.89 -6.10
N LEU A 5 13.06 -7.19 -6.29
CA LEU A 5 11.88 -7.74 -6.97
C LEU A 5 10.60 -7.43 -6.17
N ARG A 6 10.63 -7.59 -4.85
CA ARG A 6 9.51 -7.18 -3.98
C ARG A 6 9.20 -5.69 -4.07
N GLN A 7 10.23 -4.84 -4.08
CA GLN A 7 10.06 -3.39 -4.28
C GLN A 7 9.47 -3.02 -5.64
N LEU A 8 9.62 -3.88 -6.65
CA LEU A 8 9.00 -3.72 -7.96
C LEU A 8 7.58 -4.32 -8.02
N GLY A 9 7.04 -4.78 -6.89
CA GLY A 9 5.71 -5.38 -6.80
C GLY A 9 5.64 -6.86 -7.17
N LEU A 10 6.77 -7.52 -7.45
CA LEU A 10 6.78 -8.95 -7.77
C LEU A 10 6.57 -9.78 -6.50
N GLY A 11 5.69 -10.76 -6.63
CA GLY A 11 5.40 -11.76 -5.62
C GLY A 11 6.22 -13.03 -5.82
N MET A 12 6.66 -13.66 -4.72
CA MET A 12 7.41 -14.92 -4.78
C MET A 12 6.42 -16.10 -4.69
N LEU A 13 6.23 -16.81 -5.80
CA LEU A 13 5.36 -17.99 -5.86
C LEU A 13 6.04 -19.23 -5.26
N GLN A 14 7.33 -19.40 -5.57
CA GLN A 14 8.21 -20.45 -5.06
C GLN A 14 9.65 -19.92 -5.03
N GLU A 15 10.58 -20.65 -4.39
CA GLU A 15 12.00 -20.33 -4.50
C GLU A 15 12.41 -20.14 -5.98
N SER A 16 13.01 -18.98 -6.27
CA SER A 16 13.44 -18.56 -7.61
C SER A 16 12.33 -18.36 -8.65
N VAL A 17 11.04 -18.49 -8.30
CA VAL A 17 9.91 -18.20 -9.18
C VAL A 17 9.16 -16.97 -8.68
N TRP A 18 9.21 -15.90 -9.47
CA TRP A 18 8.59 -14.61 -9.18
C TRP A 18 7.54 -14.29 -10.23
N ILE A 19 6.41 -13.75 -9.78
CA ILE A 19 5.28 -13.39 -10.65
C ILE A 19 4.83 -11.96 -10.39
N THR A 20 4.25 -11.34 -11.40
CA THR A 20 3.62 -10.03 -11.31
C THR A 20 2.47 -9.97 -12.30
N PRO A 21 1.33 -9.35 -11.95
CA PRO A 21 0.26 -9.08 -12.90
C PRO A 21 0.55 -7.86 -13.78
N HIS A 22 1.62 -7.11 -13.50
CA HIS A 22 2.00 -5.91 -14.24
C HIS A 22 2.76 -6.28 -15.50
N ASP A 23 2.46 -5.60 -16.60
CA ASP A 23 3.21 -5.73 -17.85
C ASP A 23 4.55 -4.99 -17.74
N VAL A 24 5.53 -5.66 -17.14
CA VAL A 24 6.92 -5.19 -16.98
C VAL A 24 7.89 -6.02 -17.80
N SER A 25 7.38 -6.75 -18.79
CA SER A 25 8.11 -7.73 -19.58
C SER A 25 9.31 -7.10 -20.30
N VAL A 26 9.10 -5.95 -20.95
CA VAL A 26 10.15 -5.19 -21.66
C VAL A 26 11.21 -4.68 -20.67
N ASP A 27 10.80 -3.95 -19.64
CA ASP A 27 11.70 -3.39 -18.63
C ASP A 27 12.54 -4.48 -17.95
N LEU A 28 11.94 -5.65 -17.68
CA LEU A 28 12.62 -6.77 -17.06
C LEU A 28 13.65 -7.41 -18.00
N ARG A 29 13.35 -7.53 -19.30
CA ARG A 29 14.30 -8.03 -20.29
C ARG A 29 15.50 -7.09 -20.41
N GLU A 30 15.27 -5.79 -20.56
CA GLU A 30 16.34 -4.78 -20.62
C GLU A 30 17.20 -4.80 -19.34
N PHE A 31 16.56 -4.92 -18.17
CA PHE A 31 17.27 -5.04 -16.90
C PHE A 31 18.16 -6.29 -16.85
N LEU A 32 17.68 -7.45 -17.30
CA LEU A 32 18.45 -8.70 -17.29
C LEU A 32 19.63 -8.64 -18.27
N GLU A 33 19.42 -8.10 -19.47
CA GLU A 33 20.46 -7.92 -20.48
C GLU A 33 21.55 -6.97 -19.99
N SER A 34 21.18 -5.81 -19.43
CA SER A 34 22.13 -4.83 -18.87
C SER A 34 22.97 -5.34 -17.68
N ARG A 35 22.59 -6.48 -17.11
CA ARG A 35 23.26 -7.14 -15.98
C ARG A 35 23.97 -8.43 -16.37
N GLU A 36 23.98 -8.80 -17.65
CA GLU A 36 24.52 -10.08 -18.15
C GLU A 36 23.85 -11.30 -17.48
N LEU A 37 22.57 -11.16 -17.07
CA LEU A 37 21.78 -12.19 -16.41
C LEU A 37 20.84 -12.94 -17.37
N GLY A 38 20.91 -12.67 -18.67
CA GLY A 38 20.03 -13.26 -19.68
C GLY A 38 20.10 -14.79 -19.75
N GLU A 39 21.24 -15.40 -19.40
CA GLU A 39 21.40 -16.86 -19.35
C GLU A 39 20.97 -17.48 -18.00
N ALA A 40 20.78 -16.64 -16.97
CA ALA A 40 20.49 -17.07 -15.60
C ALA A 40 19.00 -16.96 -15.23
N ALA A 41 18.18 -16.34 -16.08
CA ALA A 41 16.76 -16.10 -15.81
C ALA A 41 15.92 -16.27 -17.08
N PHE A 42 14.72 -16.83 -16.90
CA PHE A 42 13.71 -16.92 -17.95
C PHE A 42 12.57 -15.96 -17.63
N VAL A 43 12.09 -15.22 -18.63
CA VAL A 43 10.89 -14.37 -18.53
C VAL A 43 9.77 -15.05 -19.30
N LEU A 44 8.64 -15.27 -18.62
CA LEU A 44 7.46 -15.90 -19.19
C LEU A 44 6.28 -14.95 -19.07
N GLU A 45 5.51 -14.83 -20.15
CA GLU A 45 4.22 -14.13 -20.16
C GLU A 45 3.11 -15.17 -20.17
N VAL A 46 2.15 -15.02 -19.26
CA VAL A 46 1.08 -16.01 -19.04
C VAL A 46 -0.26 -15.28 -19.03
N SER A 47 -1.21 -15.72 -19.85
CA SER A 47 -2.54 -15.12 -19.94
C SER A 47 -3.52 -15.64 -18.89
N SER A 48 -3.27 -16.82 -18.32
CA SER A 48 -4.13 -17.43 -17.31
C SER A 48 -3.36 -18.45 -16.47
N ILE A 49 -3.61 -18.46 -15.17
CA ILE A 49 -3.08 -19.48 -14.25
C ILE A 49 -4.26 -20.37 -13.84
N LEU A 50 -4.12 -21.69 -14.04
CA LEU A 50 -5.04 -22.64 -13.42
C LEU A 50 -4.65 -22.81 -11.94
N ALA A 51 -5.00 -21.81 -11.13
CA ALA A 51 -4.92 -21.87 -9.68
C ALA A 51 -6.27 -22.36 -9.17
N GLY A 52 -6.28 -23.25 -8.16
CA GLY A 52 -7.52 -23.69 -7.54
C GLY A 52 -8.30 -22.51 -6.96
N ASP A 53 -7.84 -21.99 -5.82
CA ASP A 53 -8.34 -20.74 -5.26
C ASP A 53 -7.35 -19.61 -5.58
N GLN A 54 -7.68 -18.84 -6.63
CA GLN A 54 -6.85 -17.72 -7.08
C GLN A 54 -6.78 -16.60 -6.03
N GLU A 55 -7.88 -16.34 -5.30
CA GLU A 55 -7.89 -15.30 -4.28
C GLU A 55 -6.96 -15.68 -3.12
N ALA A 56 -7.04 -16.92 -2.63
CA ALA A 56 -6.16 -17.42 -1.59
C ALA A 56 -4.69 -17.39 -2.02
N LEU A 57 -4.40 -17.71 -3.29
CA LEU A 57 -3.05 -17.65 -3.84
C LEU A 57 -2.51 -16.22 -3.84
N VAL A 58 -3.29 -15.26 -4.35
CA VAL A 58 -2.90 -13.84 -4.39
C VAL A 58 -2.70 -13.30 -2.97
N ARG A 59 -3.64 -13.58 -2.04
CA ARG A 59 -3.51 -13.18 -0.64
C ARG A 59 -2.20 -13.66 -0.02
N LYS A 60 -1.83 -14.91 -0.26
CA LYS A 60 -0.58 -15.50 0.24
C LYS A 60 0.66 -14.89 -0.38
N ILE A 61 0.70 -14.72 -1.70
CA ILE A 61 1.91 -14.29 -2.41
C ILE A 61 2.32 -12.87 -2.03
N TRP A 62 1.34 -11.98 -1.86
CA TRP A 62 1.57 -10.56 -1.53
C TRP A 62 1.28 -10.21 -0.07
N ASN A 63 0.98 -11.20 0.79
CA ASN A 63 0.58 -11.00 2.18
C ASN A 63 -0.52 -9.94 2.32
N LEU A 64 -1.58 -10.05 1.51
CA LEU A 64 -2.61 -9.02 1.45
C LEU A 64 -3.30 -8.79 2.79
N ASP A 65 -3.37 -9.79 3.66
CA ASP A 65 -3.95 -9.64 5.01
C ASP A 65 -3.18 -8.60 5.85
N ILE A 66 -1.84 -8.63 5.79
CA ILE A 66 -0.99 -7.67 6.52
C ILE A 66 -1.19 -6.25 5.97
N LEU A 67 -1.28 -6.13 4.64
CA LEU A 67 -1.49 -4.84 3.98
C LEU A 67 -2.90 -4.29 4.25
N GLU A 68 -3.90 -5.17 4.26
CA GLU A 68 -5.28 -4.85 4.60
C GLU A 68 -5.38 -4.32 6.03
N ASP A 69 -4.79 -5.03 6.98
CA ASP A 69 -4.75 -4.63 8.40
C ASP A 69 -4.07 -3.27 8.58
N ALA A 70 -2.91 -3.06 7.94
CA ALA A 70 -2.21 -1.77 7.99
C ALA A 70 -3.07 -0.62 7.45
N TYR A 71 -3.84 -0.85 6.37
CA TYR A 71 -4.78 0.15 5.88
C TYR A 71 -5.94 0.41 6.85
N ARG A 72 -6.49 -0.64 7.47
CA ARG A 72 -7.58 -0.51 8.45
C ARG A 72 -7.13 0.26 9.70
N GLU A 73 -5.92 0.01 10.20
CA GLU A 73 -5.34 0.76 11.31
C GLU A 73 -5.20 2.25 10.99
N ILE A 74 -4.70 2.59 9.79
CA ILE A 74 -4.57 3.99 9.35
C ILE A 74 -5.95 4.66 9.27
N ILE A 75 -6.96 3.96 8.76
CA ILE A 75 -8.34 4.46 8.69
C ILE A 75 -8.87 4.76 10.10
N GLU A 76 -8.64 3.85 11.05
CA GLU A 76 -9.10 4.01 12.42
C GLU A 76 -8.42 5.21 13.11
N ASP A 77 -7.10 5.32 12.97
CA ASP A 77 -6.32 6.43 13.53
C ASP A 77 -6.74 7.78 12.92
N ALA A 78 -6.97 7.82 11.62
CA ALA A 78 -7.48 9.01 10.95
C ALA A 78 -8.88 9.40 11.43
N LYS A 79 -9.75 8.41 11.68
CA LYS A 79 -11.08 8.65 12.24
C LYS A 79 -11.00 9.25 13.65
N LYS A 80 -10.18 8.66 14.53
CA LYS A 80 -9.94 9.17 15.89
C LYS A 80 -9.45 10.63 15.86
N LEU A 81 -8.48 10.94 15.00
CA LEU A 81 -7.95 12.29 14.87
C LEU A 81 -9.01 13.29 14.36
N LYS A 82 -9.82 12.88 13.38
CA LYS A 82 -10.94 13.69 12.87
C LYS A 82 -11.97 13.98 13.95
N ASP A 83 -12.35 12.99 14.76
CA ASP A 83 -13.31 13.16 15.85
C ASP A 83 -12.78 14.14 16.92
N LEU A 84 -11.48 14.04 17.26
CA LEU A 84 -10.81 14.99 18.16
C LEU A 84 -10.79 16.42 17.61
N TYR A 85 -10.54 16.58 16.30
CA TYR A 85 -10.58 17.87 15.62
C TYR A 85 -11.99 18.49 15.64
N MET A 86 -13.03 17.69 15.39
CA MET A 86 -14.42 18.18 15.41
C MET A 86 -14.85 18.59 16.83
N ALA A 87 -14.50 17.80 17.85
CA ALA A 87 -14.82 18.09 19.25
C ALA A 87 -14.07 19.31 19.82
N SER A 88 -12.96 19.71 19.20
CA SER A 88 -12.19 20.91 19.55
C SER A 88 -12.65 22.15 18.78
N SER A 89 -13.08 22.00 17.52
CA SER A 89 -13.54 23.11 16.68
C SER A 89 -14.95 23.61 17.01
N GLY A 90 -15.81 22.78 17.61
CA GLY A 90 -17.19 23.16 17.99
C GLY A 90 -17.33 23.87 19.34
N ARG A 91 -16.27 23.92 20.16
CA ARG A 91 -16.25 24.71 21.40
C ARG A 91 -15.59 26.04 21.09
N ASN A 92 -16.12 27.13 21.63
CA ASN A 92 -15.53 28.47 21.62
C ASN A 92 -14.23 28.53 22.47
N LEU A 93 -13.41 27.48 22.38
CA LEU A 93 -12.10 27.35 22.95
C LEU A 93 -11.15 27.95 21.93
N GLN A 94 -10.52 29.05 22.29
CA GLN A 94 -9.33 29.51 21.60
C GLN A 94 -8.41 28.29 21.42
N TYR A 95 -8.14 27.95 20.16
CA TYR A 95 -7.17 26.91 19.79
C TYR A 95 -5.84 27.29 20.44
N THR A 96 -5.54 26.73 21.60
CA THR A 96 -4.24 26.98 22.23
C THR A 96 -3.19 26.41 21.30
N THR A 97 -2.12 27.17 21.07
CA THR A 97 -1.05 26.79 20.14
C THR A 97 -0.59 25.34 20.35
N GLY A 98 -0.51 24.88 21.61
CA GLY A 98 -0.14 23.49 21.94
C GLY A 98 -1.09 22.41 21.38
N LYS A 99 -2.41 22.62 21.40
CA LYS A 99 -3.37 21.62 20.90
C LYS A 99 -3.40 21.55 19.37
N LYS A 100 -3.16 22.67 18.69
CA LYS A 100 -2.96 22.69 17.22
C LYS A 100 -1.72 21.88 16.84
N THR A 101 -0.63 22.09 17.57
CA THR A 101 0.63 21.38 17.34
C THR A 101 0.46 19.87 17.52
N GLU A 102 -0.23 19.43 18.57
CA GLU A 102 -0.51 18.01 18.83
C GLU A 102 -1.29 17.35 17.68
N LEU A 103 -2.41 17.96 17.24
CA LEU A 103 -3.20 17.44 16.11
C LEU A 103 -2.39 17.36 14.81
N THR A 104 -1.53 18.34 14.58
CA THR A 104 -0.66 18.39 13.38
C THR A 104 0.39 17.29 13.43
N GLU A 105 0.98 17.06 14.59
CA GLU A 105 1.99 16.03 14.80
C GLU A 105 1.38 14.62 14.65
N GLU A 106 0.20 14.38 15.20
CA GLU A 106 -0.49 13.09 14.98
C GLU A 106 -0.93 12.89 13.54
N GLY A 107 -1.40 13.95 12.88
CA GLY A 107 -1.65 13.92 11.43
C GLY A 107 -0.40 13.53 10.63
N ARG A 108 0.75 14.10 10.97
CA ARG A 108 2.04 13.79 10.33
C ARG A 108 2.43 12.32 10.50
N LYS A 109 2.24 11.73 11.69
CA LYS A 109 2.53 10.31 11.93
C LYS A 109 1.64 9.40 11.07
N ILE A 110 0.35 9.72 10.93
CA ILE A 110 -0.57 8.99 10.06
C ILE A 110 -0.11 9.07 8.60
N LEU A 111 0.26 10.26 8.11
CA LEU A 111 0.77 10.43 6.74
C LEU A 111 2.07 9.67 6.51
N GLN A 112 2.98 9.67 7.48
CA GLN A 112 4.22 8.91 7.41
C GLN A 112 3.95 7.40 7.29
N ARG A 113 3.12 6.85 8.18
CA ARG A 113 2.76 5.42 8.14
C ARG A 113 2.07 5.05 6.83
N TYR A 114 1.19 5.91 6.33
CA TYR A 114 0.57 5.69 5.02
C TYR A 114 1.59 5.65 3.88
N GLY A 115 2.60 6.53 3.89
CA GLY A 115 3.70 6.49 2.94
C GLY A 115 4.50 5.19 3.02
N GLU A 116 4.80 4.72 4.23
CA GLU A 116 5.49 3.45 4.47
C GLU A 116 4.70 2.24 3.92
N VAL A 117 3.38 2.23 4.13
CA VAL A 117 2.49 1.19 3.59
C VAL A 117 2.42 1.23 2.06
N LEU A 118 2.42 2.42 1.45
CA LEU A 118 2.46 2.54 -0.01
C LEU A 118 3.75 2.00 -0.63
N LEU A 119 4.87 2.01 0.10
CA LEU A 119 6.12 1.42 -0.38
C LEU A 119 6.09 -0.12 -0.40
N SER A 120 5.20 -0.74 0.37
CA SER A 120 4.99 -2.19 0.37
C SER A 120 3.78 -2.63 -0.46
N ASP A 121 2.91 -1.71 -0.89
CA ASP A 121 1.74 -2.02 -1.72
C ASP A 121 2.16 -2.44 -3.16
N PRO A 122 1.88 -3.69 -3.58
CA PRO A 122 2.18 -4.18 -4.93
C PRO A 122 1.29 -3.57 -6.03
N CYS A 123 0.33 -2.72 -5.69
CA CYS A 123 -0.57 -2.02 -6.60
C CYS A 123 -1.36 -2.95 -7.55
N LEU A 124 -1.79 -4.12 -7.04
CA LEU A 124 -2.45 -5.13 -7.88
C LEU A 124 -3.69 -4.58 -8.60
N PRO A 125 -3.99 -5.11 -9.80
CA PRO A 125 -5.27 -4.89 -10.47
C PRO A 125 -6.46 -5.23 -9.57
N LYS A 126 -7.57 -4.49 -9.74
CA LYS A 126 -8.75 -4.61 -8.87
C LYS A 126 -9.37 -6.00 -8.90
N GLU A 127 -9.25 -6.70 -10.02
CA GLU A 127 -9.78 -8.03 -10.26
C GLU A 127 -9.06 -9.10 -9.41
N LEU A 128 -7.87 -8.79 -8.90
CA LEU A 128 -7.09 -9.65 -8.00
C LEU A 128 -7.23 -9.26 -6.52
N LEU A 129 -7.90 -8.15 -6.23
CA LEU A 129 -8.08 -7.67 -4.87
C LEU A 129 -9.38 -8.24 -4.27
N PRO A 130 -9.42 -8.41 -2.94
CA PRO A 130 -10.66 -8.74 -2.24
C PRO A 130 -11.76 -7.72 -2.50
N ALA A 131 -13.02 -8.16 -2.46
CA ALA A 131 -14.18 -7.30 -2.73
C ALA A 131 -14.23 -6.03 -1.83
N GLU A 132 -13.90 -6.18 -0.54
CA GLU A 132 -13.96 -5.12 0.48
C GLU A 132 -12.58 -4.46 0.74
N TRP A 133 -11.74 -4.34 -0.30
CA TRP A 133 -10.39 -3.80 -0.16
C TRP A 133 -10.35 -2.32 0.27
N PRO A 134 -9.63 -1.97 1.37
CA PRO A 134 -9.75 -0.67 2.03
C PRO A 134 -9.00 0.49 1.34
N ALA A 135 -8.28 0.26 0.24
CA ALA A 135 -7.42 1.28 -0.39
C ALA A 135 -8.19 2.56 -0.80
N GLY A 136 -9.47 2.43 -1.19
CA GLY A 136 -10.32 3.60 -1.48
C GLY A 136 -10.67 4.41 -0.24
N GLU A 137 -10.91 3.73 0.88
CA GLU A 137 -11.28 4.35 2.16
C GLU A 137 -10.09 5.05 2.80
N VAL A 138 -8.93 4.39 2.88
CA VAL A 138 -7.72 4.99 3.45
C VAL A 138 -7.29 6.24 2.70
N ARG A 139 -7.39 6.26 1.36
CA ARG A 139 -7.12 7.46 0.54
C ARG A 139 -8.03 8.63 0.89
N ARG A 140 -9.31 8.36 1.20
CA ARG A 140 -10.24 9.41 1.64
C ARG A 140 -9.89 9.91 3.04
N ALA A 141 -9.62 8.98 3.97
CA ALA A 141 -9.25 9.31 5.34
C ALA A 141 -7.98 10.18 5.40
N VAL A 142 -6.93 9.79 4.68
CA VAL A 142 -5.66 10.55 4.57
C VAL A 142 -5.87 11.94 3.99
N ARG A 143 -6.70 12.08 2.95
CA ARG A 143 -7.05 13.39 2.37
C ARG A 143 -7.75 14.30 3.39
N ASP A 144 -8.63 13.74 4.22
CA ASP A 144 -9.30 14.51 5.27
C ASP A 144 -8.30 14.99 6.34
N ILE A 145 -7.31 14.17 6.70
CA ILE A 145 -6.22 14.57 7.61
C ILE A 145 -5.40 15.72 7.01
N GLN A 146 -5.01 15.64 5.74
CA GLN A 146 -4.29 16.74 5.07
C GLN A 146 -5.06 18.06 5.13
N LYS A 147 -6.39 18.04 4.97
CA LYS A 147 -7.22 19.24 5.11
C LYS A 147 -7.27 19.79 6.53
N ILE A 148 -7.24 18.91 7.53
CA ILE A 148 -7.19 19.32 8.95
C ILE A 148 -5.87 20.02 9.24
N MET A 149 -4.75 19.50 8.73
CA MET A 149 -3.41 20.05 8.99
C MET A 149 -3.16 21.42 8.35
N VAL A 150 -3.85 21.76 7.26
CA VAL A 150 -3.69 23.05 6.54
C VAL A 150 -4.54 24.17 7.15
N LYS A 151 -5.56 23.85 7.97
CA LYS A 151 -6.43 24.83 8.64
C LYS A 151 -5.81 25.33 9.95
#